data_AF-A7TQ14-F1
#
_entry.id   AF-A7TQ14-F1
#
_cell.length_a   1.000
_cell.length_b   1.000
_cell.length_c   1.000
_cell.angle_alpha   90.00
_cell.angle_beta   90.00
_cell.angle_gamma   90.00
#
_symmetry.space_group_name_H-M   'P 1'
#
loop_
_entity.id
_entity.type
_entity.pdbx_description
1 polymer ?
#
loop_
_entity_poly.entity_id
_entity_poly.type
_entity_poly.pdbx_seq_one_letter_code
_entity_poly.pdbx_strand_id
1 'polypeptide(L)'
;MFVKSIKMRWTTGGVNYSYLLSTADKTKSWLIDPAEPYEVLPHLNDAEMKSIQAIVNTHHHYDHAGGNKEILSKLQPLSSGHPIQIIGGSKYCEAVSEVPENLQNYSLGDLIISCIKTPCHTKDSICYYVKDPSTGEQCIFTGDTLFTAGCGRFFEGNGAEMDNSLNSAILNSVGRENLGKTYVYPGHEYTKSNALFVRSMIYPKIGDNKAFDSLEKFANDNDVTTGHYTLADELEFNPFMRIDDPAVRMAVGDKSSTWPREKVMDKLREMKNSM
;
A
#
# COMPACT_ATOMS: atom_id res chain seq x y z
N MET A 1 1.41 14.07 -11.99
CA MET A 1 2.41 13.58 -11.00
C MET A 1 3.19 12.41 -11.58
N PHE A 2 4.29 11.96 -10.96
CA PHE A 2 5.01 10.74 -11.38
C PHE A 2 5.26 9.80 -10.21
N VAL A 3 5.02 8.50 -10.40
CA VAL A 3 5.38 7.45 -9.45
C VAL A 3 6.33 6.48 -10.13
N LYS A 4 7.49 6.26 -9.53
CA LYS A 4 8.48 5.28 -9.96
C LYS A 4 8.57 4.17 -8.92
N SER A 5 8.16 2.97 -9.31
CA SER A 5 8.28 1.77 -8.48
C SER A 5 9.70 1.22 -8.55
N ILE A 6 10.27 0.91 -7.39
CA ILE A 6 11.63 0.40 -7.21
C ILE A 6 11.52 -0.95 -6.51
N LYS A 7 12.00 -2.00 -7.16
CA LYS A 7 12.01 -3.35 -6.59
C LYS A 7 13.07 -3.46 -5.50
N MET A 8 12.73 -4.08 -4.38
CA MET A 8 13.67 -4.35 -3.28
C MET A 8 13.51 -5.78 -2.76
N ARG A 9 14.62 -6.43 -2.41
CA ARG A 9 14.72 -7.79 -1.85
C ARG A 9 14.37 -8.92 -2.81
N TRP A 10 14.16 -8.63 -4.10
CA TRP A 10 13.81 -9.65 -5.11
C TRP A 10 14.93 -10.66 -5.32
N THR A 11 16.17 -10.25 -5.09
CA THR A 11 17.35 -11.12 -5.20
C THR A 11 17.63 -11.93 -3.93
N THR A 12 16.99 -11.57 -2.81
CA THR A 12 17.16 -12.19 -1.48
C THR A 12 15.92 -12.93 -1.00
N GLY A 13 14.93 -13.12 -1.88
CA GLY A 13 13.71 -13.90 -1.62
C GLY A 13 12.53 -13.10 -1.06
N GLY A 14 12.65 -11.77 -0.93
CA GLY A 14 11.53 -10.85 -0.72
C GLY A 14 10.93 -10.36 -2.04
N VAL A 15 9.89 -9.53 -1.95
CA VAL A 15 9.20 -8.95 -3.13
C VAL A 15 8.69 -7.53 -2.82
N ASN A 16 9.49 -6.73 -2.13
CA ASN A 16 9.11 -5.41 -1.66
C ASN A 16 9.18 -4.37 -2.77
N TYR A 17 8.43 -3.29 -2.58
CA TYR A 17 8.50 -2.08 -3.38
C TYR A 17 8.86 -0.86 -2.52
N SER A 18 9.78 -0.05 -3.01
CA SER A 18 9.90 1.37 -2.64
C SER A 18 9.35 2.22 -3.77
N TYR A 19 8.91 3.43 -3.47
CA TYR A 19 8.35 4.34 -4.47
C TYR A 19 9.00 5.72 -4.40
N LEU A 20 9.38 6.25 -5.55
CA LEU A 20 9.68 7.68 -5.69
C LEU A 20 8.42 8.38 -6.24
N LEU A 21 7.75 9.16 -5.40
CA LEU A 21 6.66 10.06 -5.79
C LEU A 21 7.26 11.42 -6.12
N SER A 22 7.03 11.92 -7.33
CA SER A 22 7.56 13.21 -7.79
C SER A 22 6.48 14.13 -8.34
N THR A 23 6.71 15.44 -8.20
CA THR A 23 5.99 16.48 -8.95
C THR A 23 6.15 16.29 -10.46
N ALA A 24 5.26 16.88 -11.26
CA ALA A 24 5.31 16.76 -12.73
C ALA A 24 6.62 17.29 -13.34
N ASP A 25 7.22 18.33 -12.75
CA ASP A 25 8.53 18.87 -13.14
C ASP A 25 9.72 18.06 -12.57
N LYS A 26 9.45 17.05 -11.73
CA LYS A 26 10.42 16.20 -11.03
C LYS A 26 11.42 16.95 -10.15
N THR A 27 11.08 18.16 -9.71
CA THR A 27 11.95 18.97 -8.86
C THR A 27 11.79 18.67 -7.37
N LYS A 28 10.67 18.05 -6.97
CA LYS A 28 10.39 17.66 -5.58
C LYS A 28 9.86 16.24 -5.53
N SER A 29 10.39 15.45 -4.60
CA SER A 29 10.00 14.05 -4.43
C SER A 29 9.90 13.60 -2.97
N TRP A 30 9.06 12.60 -2.73
CA TRP A 30 9.08 11.75 -1.54
C TRP A 30 9.60 10.37 -1.92
N LEU A 31 10.49 9.81 -1.09
CA LEU A 31 10.98 8.45 -1.22
C LEU A 31 10.33 7.58 -0.14
N ILE A 32 9.46 6.66 -0.58
CA ILE A 32 8.55 5.90 0.28
C ILE A 32 9.10 4.48 0.48
N ASP A 33 9.11 4.02 1.73
CA ASP A 33 9.58 2.71 2.20
C ASP A 33 10.97 2.27 1.66
N PRO A 34 12.03 3.11 1.67
CA PRO A 34 13.32 2.73 1.07
C PRO A 34 14.17 1.85 2.00
N ALA A 35 13.70 0.64 2.27
CA ALA A 35 14.28 -0.26 3.27
C ALA A 35 15.66 -0.83 2.92
N GLU A 36 15.98 -0.94 1.63
CA GLU A 36 17.22 -1.56 1.14
C GLU A 36 18.06 -0.53 0.34
N PRO A 37 18.94 0.24 1.00
CA PRO A 37 19.71 1.31 0.36
C PRO A 37 20.51 0.86 -0.88
N TYR A 38 21.11 -0.33 -0.81
CA TYR A 38 21.91 -0.91 -1.90
C TYR A 38 21.08 -1.28 -3.13
N GLU A 39 19.79 -1.55 -2.97
CA GLU A 39 18.90 -1.83 -4.09
C GLU A 39 18.18 -0.55 -4.54
N VAL A 40 17.85 0.38 -3.63
CA VAL A 40 17.12 1.61 -3.96
C VAL A 40 17.99 2.63 -4.67
N LEU A 41 19.15 2.98 -4.12
CA LEU A 41 19.97 4.09 -4.61
C LEU A 41 20.44 3.93 -6.05
N PRO A 42 20.85 2.73 -6.54
CA PRO A 42 21.24 2.55 -7.93
C PRO A 42 20.12 2.80 -8.94
N HIS A 43 18.85 2.77 -8.50
CA HIS A 43 17.71 3.11 -9.34
C HIS A 43 17.43 4.61 -9.39
N LEU A 44 18.12 5.45 -8.62
CA LEU A 44 17.93 6.90 -8.59
C LEU A 44 19.08 7.61 -9.30
N ASN A 45 18.75 8.50 -10.24
CA ASN A 45 19.76 9.39 -10.83
C ASN A 45 20.03 10.62 -9.94
N ASP A 46 21.08 11.38 -10.25
CA ASP A 46 21.48 12.56 -9.46
C ASP A 46 20.37 13.61 -9.28
N ALA A 47 19.54 13.84 -10.30
CA ALA A 47 18.44 14.79 -10.22
C ALA A 47 17.32 14.25 -9.32
N GLU A 48 16.98 12.97 -9.44
CA GLU A 48 16.01 12.30 -8.56
C GLU A 48 16.49 12.35 -7.10
N MET A 49 17.75 12.00 -6.82
CA MET A 49 18.31 12.05 -5.46
C MET A 49 18.25 13.46 -4.85
N LYS A 50 18.58 14.49 -5.63
CA LYS A 50 18.52 15.90 -5.19
C LYS A 50 17.10 16.43 -4.98
N SER A 51 16.11 15.82 -5.65
CA SER A 51 14.71 16.23 -5.53
C SER A 51 14.03 15.74 -4.24
N ILE A 52 14.62 14.75 -3.55
CA ILE A 52 14.00 14.11 -2.39
C ILE A 52 13.97 15.08 -1.20
N GLN A 53 12.76 15.38 -0.73
CA GLN A 53 12.51 16.27 0.41
C GLN A 53 12.16 15.51 1.68
N ALA A 54 11.63 14.28 1.54
CA ALA A 54 11.30 13.42 2.66
C ALA A 54 11.52 11.95 2.32
N ILE A 55 11.95 11.20 3.34
CA ILE A 55 11.86 9.75 3.41
C ILE A 55 10.59 9.42 4.19
N VAL A 56 9.77 8.51 3.70
CA VAL A 56 8.42 8.29 4.23
C VAL A 56 8.20 6.80 4.45
N ASN A 57 7.70 6.41 5.60
CA ASN A 57 7.41 5.01 5.90
C ASN A 57 5.93 4.77 6.14
N THR A 58 5.39 3.73 5.51
CA THR A 58 4.02 3.27 5.78
C THR A 58 3.89 2.65 7.15
N HIS A 59 4.92 1.97 7.66
CA HIS A 59 4.97 1.40 9.00
C HIS A 59 6.41 1.05 9.42
N HIS A 60 6.58 0.57 10.66
CA HIS A 60 7.91 0.37 11.25
C HIS A 60 8.66 -0.91 10.85
N HIS A 61 8.04 -1.86 10.15
CA HIS A 61 8.75 -3.11 9.85
C HIS A 61 10.04 -2.85 9.08
N TYR A 62 11.03 -3.70 9.35
CA TYR A 62 12.40 -3.51 8.87
C TYR A 62 12.48 -3.43 7.33
N ASP A 63 11.68 -4.22 6.63
CA ASP A 63 11.61 -4.25 5.17
C ASP A 63 10.86 -3.05 4.55
N HIS A 64 10.48 -2.06 5.37
CA HIS A 64 9.95 -0.75 4.96
C HIS A 64 10.79 0.42 5.53
N ALA A 65 11.18 0.35 6.80
CA ALA A 65 11.86 1.44 7.51
C ALA A 65 13.35 1.20 7.81
N GLY A 66 13.87 0.00 7.55
CA GLY A 66 15.22 -0.41 7.96
C GLY A 66 16.37 0.31 7.25
N GLY A 67 16.09 0.97 6.12
CA GLY A 67 17.08 1.69 5.32
C GLY A 67 17.17 3.19 5.63
N ASN A 68 16.30 3.71 6.50
CA ASN A 68 16.12 5.15 6.67
C ASN A 68 17.40 5.90 7.02
N LYS A 69 18.19 5.42 8.00
CA LYS A 69 19.43 6.11 8.40
C LYS A 69 20.45 6.14 7.28
N GLU A 70 20.63 5.02 6.59
CA GLU A 70 21.62 4.92 5.52
C GLU A 70 21.20 5.77 4.31
N ILE A 71 19.94 5.67 3.87
CA ILE A 71 19.39 6.52 2.82
C ILE A 71 19.56 8.00 3.17
N LEU A 72 19.19 8.42 4.39
CA LEU A 72 19.35 9.80 4.84
C LEU A 72 20.82 10.24 4.76
N SER A 73 21.77 9.40 5.19
CA SER A 73 23.19 9.73 5.15
C SER A 73 23.72 9.98 3.73
N LYS A 74 23.11 9.34 2.71
CA LYS A 74 23.48 9.49 1.30
C LYS A 74 22.78 10.67 0.65
N LEU A 75 21.53 10.95 1.02
CA LEU A 75 20.72 12.02 0.42
C LEU A 75 20.92 13.39 1.07
N GLN A 76 21.14 13.46 2.39
CA GLN A 76 21.26 14.72 3.12
C GLN A 76 22.37 15.65 2.61
N PRO A 77 23.55 15.16 2.17
CA PRO A 77 24.57 16.02 1.54
C PRO A 77 24.13 16.63 0.19
N LEU A 78 23.09 16.07 -0.46
CA LEU A 78 22.61 16.48 -1.78
C LEU A 78 21.43 17.46 -1.72
N SER A 79 20.79 17.62 -0.55
CA SER A 79 19.48 18.29 -0.39
C SER A 79 19.48 19.82 -0.49
N SER A 80 20.54 20.42 -1.05
CA SER A 80 20.70 21.88 -1.26
C SER A 80 20.35 22.71 0.00
N GLY A 81 20.76 22.24 1.17
CA GLY A 81 20.59 22.95 2.44
C GLY A 81 19.26 22.75 3.16
N HIS A 82 18.35 21.92 2.64
CA HIS A 82 17.10 21.58 3.33
C HIS A 82 17.26 20.27 4.11
N PRO A 83 16.86 20.20 5.39
CA PRO A 83 16.87 18.93 6.12
C PRO A 83 15.85 17.98 5.48
N ILE A 84 16.27 16.75 5.17
CA ILE A 84 15.36 15.71 4.71
C ILE A 84 14.66 15.15 5.95
N GLN A 85 13.33 15.26 5.99
CA GLN A 85 12.54 14.70 7.08
C GLN A 85 12.34 13.20 6.88
N ILE A 86 12.22 12.46 7.99
CA ILE A 86 11.73 11.09 8.01
C ILE A 86 10.34 11.10 8.64
N ILE A 87 9.32 10.78 7.85
CA ILE A 87 7.92 10.74 8.26
C ILE A 87 7.50 9.28 8.42
N GLY A 88 6.95 8.91 9.57
CA GLY A 88 6.48 7.54 9.83
C GLY A 88 5.43 7.50 10.93
N GLY A 89 4.71 6.39 11.05
CA GLY A 89 3.55 6.33 11.95
C GLY A 89 3.88 6.27 13.44
N SER A 90 5.14 6.03 13.81
CA SER A 90 5.57 6.00 15.20
C SER A 90 7.09 6.21 15.35
N LYS A 91 7.57 6.25 16.60
CA LYS A 91 9.01 6.25 16.89
C LYS A 91 9.70 4.90 16.64
N TYR A 92 8.94 3.87 16.27
CA TYR A 92 9.51 2.56 15.93
C TYR A 92 10.09 2.54 14.53
N CYS A 93 9.63 3.37 13.59
CA CYS A 93 10.30 3.50 12.31
C CYS A 93 11.66 4.21 12.51
N GLU A 94 12.69 3.72 11.84
CA GLU A 94 14.06 4.11 12.15
C GLU A 94 14.30 5.59 11.84
N ALA A 95 14.86 6.33 12.80
CA ALA A 95 15.23 7.75 12.65
C ALA A 95 14.07 8.70 12.29
N VAL A 96 12.81 8.30 12.56
CA VAL A 96 11.64 9.16 12.38
C VAL A 96 11.80 10.49 13.09
N SER A 97 11.63 11.57 12.31
CA SER A 97 11.63 12.95 12.80
C SER A 97 10.23 13.50 13.00
N GLU A 98 9.22 12.93 12.33
CA GLU A 98 7.84 13.40 12.38
C GLU A 98 6.84 12.24 12.37
N VAL A 99 5.86 12.30 13.27
CA VAL A 99 4.73 11.38 13.31
C VAL A 99 3.46 12.17 12.97
N PRO A 100 2.84 11.95 11.80
CA PRO A 100 1.66 12.70 11.41
C PRO A 100 0.43 12.35 12.26
N GLU A 101 -0.47 13.32 12.41
CA GLU A 101 -1.83 13.05 12.84
C GLU A 101 -2.67 12.39 11.75
N ASN A 102 -3.77 11.75 12.15
CA ASN A 102 -4.70 11.20 11.17
C ASN A 102 -5.31 12.33 10.33
N LEU A 103 -5.35 12.14 9.01
CA LEU A 103 -5.77 13.12 8.01
C LEU A 103 -4.92 14.39 7.95
N GLN A 104 -3.71 14.38 8.52
CA GLN A 104 -2.73 15.44 8.30
C GLN A 104 -2.40 15.52 6.81
N ASN A 105 -2.36 16.74 6.29
CA ASN A 105 -2.04 17.01 4.88
C ASN A 105 -0.64 17.60 4.76
N TYR A 106 0.07 17.16 3.73
CA TYR A 106 1.34 17.70 3.27
C TYR A 106 1.21 18.24 1.85
N SER A 107 2.10 19.14 1.50
CA SER A 107 2.26 19.63 0.13
C SER A 107 3.63 19.21 -0.42
N LEU A 108 3.63 18.53 -1.55
CA LEU A 108 4.83 18.20 -2.31
C LEU A 108 4.76 18.95 -3.65
N GLY A 109 5.26 20.18 -3.66
CA GLY A 109 4.92 21.13 -4.74
C GLY A 109 3.42 21.37 -4.74
N ASP A 110 2.76 21.10 -5.88
CA ASP A 110 1.31 21.21 -6.04
C ASP A 110 0.54 19.96 -5.61
N LEU A 111 1.24 18.85 -5.31
CA LEU A 111 0.60 17.61 -4.86
C LEU A 111 0.10 17.75 -3.43
N ILE A 112 -1.11 17.27 -3.17
CA ILE A 112 -1.70 17.20 -1.84
C ILE A 112 -1.62 15.75 -1.36
N ILE A 113 -0.96 15.53 -0.22
CA ILE A 113 -0.76 14.20 0.35
C ILE A 113 -1.46 14.13 1.70
N SER A 114 -2.44 13.24 1.86
CA SER A 114 -3.17 13.01 3.11
C SER A 114 -2.70 11.72 3.78
N CYS A 115 -2.36 11.78 5.06
CA CYS A 115 -2.03 10.60 5.86
C CYS A 115 -3.29 9.96 6.44
N ILE A 116 -3.56 8.71 6.11
CA ILE A 116 -4.70 7.95 6.62
C ILE A 116 -4.14 6.87 7.55
N LYS A 117 -4.37 7.01 8.86
CA LYS A 117 -3.96 5.97 9.83
C LYS A 117 -4.81 4.71 9.60
N THR A 118 -4.14 3.57 9.41
CA THR A 118 -4.77 2.28 9.07
C THR A 118 -4.25 1.16 9.97
N PRO A 119 -4.44 1.25 11.31
CA PRO A 119 -3.91 0.27 12.23
C PRO A 119 -4.50 -1.11 11.95
N CYS A 120 -3.65 -2.13 11.83
CA CYS A 120 -3.99 -3.55 11.98
C CYS A 120 -2.75 -4.40 11.74
N HIS A 121 -2.14 -4.25 10.56
CA HIS A 121 -0.90 -4.96 10.23
C HIS A 121 0.17 -4.62 11.25
N THR A 122 0.40 -3.33 11.44
CA THR A 122 0.98 -2.75 12.65
C THR A 122 0.02 -1.69 13.20
N LYS A 123 0.18 -1.30 14.46
CA LYS A 123 -0.58 -0.19 15.06
C LYS A 123 -0.21 1.17 14.48
N ASP A 124 0.97 1.28 13.89
CA ASP A 124 1.48 2.51 13.30
C ASP A 124 1.38 2.56 11.77
N SER A 125 0.60 1.66 11.17
CA SER A 125 0.37 1.65 9.73
C SER A 125 -0.33 2.93 9.25
N ILE A 126 0.18 3.52 8.18
CA ILE A 126 -0.33 4.71 7.49
C ILE A 126 -0.39 4.45 6.00
N CYS A 127 -1.52 4.79 5.38
CA CYS A 127 -1.63 4.95 3.94
C CYS A 127 -1.45 6.43 3.55
N TYR A 128 -0.74 6.70 2.45
CA TYR A 128 -0.53 8.05 1.92
C TYR A 128 -1.35 8.25 0.64
N TYR A 129 -2.43 9.00 0.73
CA TYR A 129 -3.30 9.32 -0.40
C TYR A 129 -2.86 10.63 -1.06
N VAL A 130 -2.56 10.57 -2.36
CA VAL A 130 -2.02 11.68 -3.14
C VAL A 130 -3.04 12.13 -4.18
N LYS A 131 -3.20 13.45 -4.29
CA LYS A 131 -3.95 14.11 -5.36
C LYS A 131 -3.06 15.09 -6.08
N ASP A 132 -3.07 15.03 -7.41
CA ASP A 132 -2.55 16.08 -8.28
C ASP A 132 -3.71 16.99 -8.73
N PRO A 133 -3.86 18.20 -8.16
CA PRO A 133 -4.95 19.09 -8.54
C PRO A 133 -4.88 19.58 -9.98
N SER A 134 -3.69 19.54 -10.60
CA SER A 134 -3.45 20.05 -11.95
C SER A 134 -3.90 19.06 -13.03
N THR A 135 -3.67 17.76 -12.81
CA THR A 135 -4.02 16.70 -13.76
C THR A 135 -5.28 15.93 -13.37
N GLY A 136 -5.68 15.99 -12.09
CA GLY A 136 -6.73 15.16 -11.52
C GLY A 136 -6.31 13.72 -11.24
N GLU A 137 -5.04 13.37 -11.47
CA GLU A 137 -4.48 12.04 -11.16
C GLU A 137 -4.42 11.82 -9.64
N GLN A 138 -4.62 10.57 -9.23
CA GLN A 138 -4.65 10.20 -7.81
C GLN A 138 -4.00 8.83 -7.58
N CYS A 139 -3.34 8.67 -6.43
CA CYS A 139 -2.80 7.38 -6.02
C CYS A 139 -2.80 7.23 -4.51
N ILE A 140 -2.66 6.00 -4.02
CA ILE A 140 -2.53 5.71 -2.60
C ILE A 140 -1.42 4.69 -2.38
N PHE A 141 -0.46 5.03 -1.53
CA PHE A 141 0.57 4.11 -1.05
C PHE A 141 0.05 3.43 0.21
N THR A 142 -0.09 2.11 0.17
CA THR A 142 -0.85 1.37 1.20
C THR A 142 0.02 0.53 2.12
N GLY A 143 1.33 0.44 1.84
CA GLY A 143 2.25 -0.44 2.54
C GLY A 143 1.65 -1.83 2.64
N ASP A 144 1.57 -2.33 3.87
CA ASP A 144 1.06 -3.66 4.16
C ASP A 144 -0.39 -3.65 4.65
N THR A 145 -1.12 -2.55 4.50
CA THR A 145 -2.55 -2.51 4.80
C THR A 145 -3.36 -3.19 3.69
N LEU A 146 -3.24 -2.69 2.45
CA LEU A 146 -3.95 -3.16 1.27
C LEU A 146 -2.95 -3.67 0.23
N PHE A 147 -3.20 -4.87 -0.28
CA PHE A 147 -2.52 -5.46 -1.43
C PHE A 147 -3.52 -5.70 -2.55
N THR A 148 -3.05 -5.83 -3.80
CA THR A 148 -3.94 -6.24 -4.88
C THR A 148 -4.54 -7.62 -4.59
N ALA A 149 -5.86 -7.69 -4.51
CA ALA A 149 -6.65 -8.86 -4.09
C ALA A 149 -6.29 -9.44 -2.71
N GLY A 150 -5.69 -8.64 -1.82
CA GLY A 150 -5.29 -9.08 -0.50
C GLY A 150 -5.24 -7.95 0.54
N CYS A 151 -4.79 -8.30 1.75
CA CYS A 151 -4.43 -7.36 2.80
C CYS A 151 -3.25 -7.91 3.61
N GLY A 152 -2.68 -7.09 4.50
CA GLY A 152 -1.65 -7.50 5.45
C GLY A 152 -2.09 -8.60 6.39
N ARG A 153 -1.11 -9.32 6.95
CA ARG A 153 -1.34 -10.15 8.15
C ARG A 153 -1.58 -9.24 9.35
N PHE A 154 -2.44 -9.66 10.27
CA PHE A 154 -2.82 -8.87 11.44
C PHE A 154 -1.82 -9.13 12.58
N PHE A 155 -0.57 -8.66 12.45
CA PHE A 155 0.44 -8.95 13.47
C PHE A 155 0.15 -8.24 14.79
N GLU A 156 -0.36 -7.02 14.73
CA GLU A 156 -0.63 -6.19 15.91
C GLU A 156 -2.12 -5.81 16.05
N GLY A 157 -3.00 -6.43 15.27
CA GLY A 157 -4.40 -6.05 15.22
C GLY A 157 -5.36 -7.21 15.01
N ASN A 158 -6.58 -6.87 14.61
CA ASN A 158 -7.66 -7.84 14.41
C ASN A 158 -8.56 -7.47 13.23
N GLY A 159 -9.55 -8.32 12.95
CA GLY A 159 -10.48 -8.16 11.85
C GLY A 159 -11.33 -6.89 11.93
N ALA A 160 -11.68 -6.39 13.13
CA ALA A 160 -12.40 -5.13 13.26
C ALA A 160 -11.54 -3.95 12.79
N GLU A 161 -10.26 -3.96 13.16
CA GLU A 161 -9.30 -2.92 12.76
C GLU A 161 -8.97 -2.97 11.27
N MET A 162 -8.78 -4.16 10.69
CA MET A 162 -8.56 -4.27 9.24
C MET A 162 -9.81 -3.87 8.44
N ASP A 163 -11.00 -4.30 8.89
CA ASP A 163 -12.25 -3.93 8.23
C ASP A 163 -12.47 -2.42 8.28
N ASN A 164 -12.25 -1.80 9.45
CA ASN A 164 -12.29 -0.35 9.57
C ASN A 164 -11.25 0.32 8.67
N SER A 165 -10.00 -0.15 8.65
CA SER A 165 -8.93 0.44 7.84
C SER A 165 -9.24 0.40 6.34
N LEU A 166 -9.63 -0.77 5.81
CA LEU A 166 -9.91 -0.97 4.39
C LEU A 166 -11.25 -0.39 3.97
N ASN A 167 -12.32 -0.78 4.65
CA ASN A 167 -13.71 -0.57 4.21
C ASN A 167 -14.35 0.67 4.80
N SER A 168 -13.66 1.41 5.68
CA SER A 168 -14.12 2.69 6.21
C SER A 168 -13.08 3.80 6.06
N ALA A 169 -11.92 3.70 6.72
CA ALA A 169 -10.93 4.77 6.77
C ALA A 169 -10.41 5.15 5.39
N ILE A 170 -9.93 4.18 4.59
CA ILE A 170 -9.44 4.44 3.22
C ILE A 170 -10.60 4.95 2.34
N LEU A 171 -11.71 4.22 2.26
CA LEU A 171 -12.82 4.56 1.36
C LEU A 171 -13.44 5.94 1.66
N ASN A 172 -13.65 6.26 2.93
CA ASN A 172 -14.22 7.55 3.34
C ASN A 172 -13.24 8.71 3.12
N SER A 173 -11.94 8.49 3.36
CA SER A 173 -10.93 9.54 3.17
C SER A 173 -10.67 9.85 1.70
N VAL A 174 -10.74 8.82 0.84
CA VAL A 174 -10.58 9.00 -0.61
C VAL A 174 -11.85 9.60 -1.23
N GLY A 175 -13.03 9.16 -0.79
CA GLY A 175 -14.31 9.61 -1.32
C GLY A 175 -14.76 8.78 -2.52
N ARG A 176 -16.07 8.48 -2.59
CA ARG A 176 -16.65 7.53 -3.56
C ARG A 176 -16.38 7.92 -5.02
N GLU A 177 -16.42 9.21 -5.33
CA GLU A 177 -16.19 9.77 -6.66
C GLU A 177 -14.72 9.66 -7.12
N ASN A 178 -13.80 9.35 -6.20
CA ASN A 178 -12.36 9.30 -6.44
C ASN A 178 -11.82 7.86 -6.53
N LEU A 179 -12.62 6.85 -6.15
CA LEU A 179 -12.17 5.45 -6.07
C LEU A 179 -11.68 4.92 -7.44
N GLY A 180 -12.38 5.25 -8.52
CA GLY A 180 -12.05 4.78 -9.88
C GLY A 180 -10.87 5.48 -10.55
N LYS A 181 -10.23 6.44 -9.89
CA LYS A 181 -9.03 7.12 -10.37
C LYS A 181 -7.87 7.13 -9.38
N THR A 182 -8.07 6.53 -8.20
CA THR A 182 -7.03 6.37 -7.19
C THR A 182 -6.33 5.03 -7.38
N TYR A 183 -5.15 5.06 -8.01
CA TYR A 183 -4.33 3.87 -8.22
C TYR A 183 -3.64 3.41 -6.93
N VAL A 184 -3.59 2.10 -6.70
CA VAL A 184 -3.06 1.49 -5.48
C VAL A 184 -1.60 1.06 -5.67
N TYR A 185 -0.75 1.46 -4.73
CA TYR A 185 0.68 1.14 -4.68
C TYR A 185 1.00 0.39 -3.37
N PRO A 186 0.94 -0.96 -3.39
CA PRO A 186 1.19 -1.81 -2.21
C PRO A 186 2.65 -1.90 -1.79
N GLY A 187 2.92 -2.39 -0.58
CA GLY A 187 4.27 -2.66 -0.09
C GLY A 187 4.99 -3.83 -0.79
N HIS A 188 4.24 -4.79 -1.32
CA HIS A 188 4.77 -6.07 -1.82
C HIS A 188 4.10 -6.55 -3.11
N GLU A 189 4.84 -7.33 -3.90
CA GLU A 189 4.32 -8.06 -5.05
C GLU A 189 3.71 -9.42 -4.64
N TYR A 190 2.60 -9.37 -3.90
CA TYR A 190 1.85 -10.56 -3.49
C TYR A 190 0.68 -10.90 -4.41
N THR A 191 0.50 -10.19 -5.52
CA THR A 191 -0.71 -10.31 -6.35
C THR A 191 -0.96 -11.71 -6.85
N LYS A 192 0.09 -12.43 -7.28
CA LYS A 192 -0.03 -13.82 -7.74
C LYS A 192 -0.43 -14.79 -6.62
N SER A 193 0.14 -14.65 -5.42
CA SER A 193 -0.22 -15.51 -4.28
C SER A 193 -1.60 -15.16 -3.72
N ASN A 194 -1.98 -13.88 -3.76
CA ASN A 194 -3.33 -13.41 -3.44
C ASN A 194 -4.35 -14.00 -4.42
N ALA A 195 -4.08 -13.91 -5.73
CA ALA A 195 -4.94 -14.49 -6.76
C ALA A 195 -5.10 -16.01 -6.57
N LEU A 196 -4.03 -16.74 -6.27
CA LEU A 196 -4.11 -18.18 -5.99
C LEU A 196 -5.08 -18.48 -4.83
N PHE A 197 -5.01 -17.73 -3.74
CA PHE A 197 -5.93 -17.87 -2.60
C PHE A 197 -7.37 -17.55 -3.00
N VAL A 198 -7.59 -16.44 -3.72
CA VAL A 198 -8.94 -16.03 -4.12
C VAL A 198 -9.55 -17.05 -5.07
N ARG A 199 -8.79 -17.56 -6.03
CA ARG A 199 -9.21 -18.63 -6.93
C ARG A 199 -9.56 -19.89 -6.17
N SER A 200 -8.71 -20.34 -5.23
CA SER A 200 -8.94 -21.63 -4.55
C SER A 200 -10.10 -21.59 -3.55
N MET A 201 -10.26 -20.47 -2.82
CA MET A 201 -11.15 -20.40 -1.67
C MET A 201 -12.44 -19.61 -1.92
N ILE A 202 -12.42 -18.60 -2.80
CA ILE A 202 -13.52 -17.64 -2.94
C ILE A 202 -14.26 -17.82 -4.27
N TYR A 203 -13.51 -17.84 -5.38
CA TYR A 203 -14.04 -17.95 -6.75
C TYR A 203 -13.48 -19.20 -7.45
N PRO A 204 -13.85 -20.43 -7.00
CA PRO A 204 -13.27 -21.70 -7.48
C PRO A 204 -13.43 -21.97 -8.97
N LYS A 205 -14.34 -21.27 -9.67
CA LYS A 205 -14.57 -21.45 -11.09
C LYS A 205 -14.38 -20.14 -11.85
N ILE A 206 -13.81 -20.25 -13.05
CA ILE A 206 -13.82 -19.16 -14.02
C ILE A 206 -15.27 -18.77 -14.30
N GLY A 207 -15.55 -17.47 -14.23
CA GLY A 207 -16.90 -16.91 -14.37
C GLY A 207 -17.61 -16.61 -13.04
N ASP A 208 -17.10 -17.10 -11.89
CA ASP A 208 -17.65 -16.74 -10.57
C ASP A 208 -17.48 -15.23 -10.31
N ASN A 209 -16.39 -14.63 -10.80
CA ASN A 209 -16.17 -13.19 -10.81
C ASN A 209 -15.28 -12.78 -12.00
N LYS A 210 -15.84 -12.02 -12.95
CA LYS A 210 -15.14 -11.61 -14.18
C LYS A 210 -13.99 -10.62 -13.95
N ALA A 211 -14.12 -9.72 -12.98
CA ALA A 211 -13.06 -8.77 -12.63
C ALA A 211 -11.87 -9.53 -12.06
N PHE A 212 -12.13 -10.49 -11.16
CA PHE A 212 -11.12 -11.36 -10.62
C PHE A 212 -10.47 -12.26 -11.69
N ASP A 213 -11.25 -12.85 -12.61
CA ASP A 213 -10.69 -13.65 -13.71
C ASP A 213 -9.69 -12.85 -14.56
N SER A 214 -9.99 -11.56 -14.78
CA SER A 214 -9.11 -10.65 -15.52
C SER A 214 -7.83 -10.34 -14.74
N LEU A 215 -7.95 -10.10 -13.42
CA LEU A 215 -6.81 -9.92 -12.53
C LEU A 215 -5.91 -11.15 -12.50
N GLU A 216 -6.49 -12.35 -12.33
CA GLU A 216 -5.71 -13.60 -12.24
C GLU A 216 -4.93 -13.83 -13.55
N LYS A 217 -5.55 -13.59 -14.70
CA LYS A 217 -4.84 -13.65 -15.98
C LYS A 217 -3.69 -12.65 -16.03
N PHE A 218 -3.94 -11.40 -15.65
CA PHE A 218 -2.91 -10.35 -15.65
C PHE A 218 -1.73 -10.71 -14.73
N ALA A 219 -1.98 -11.21 -13.53
CA ALA A 219 -0.97 -11.61 -12.56
C ALA A 219 -0.15 -12.84 -12.99
N ASN A 220 -0.68 -13.66 -13.89
CA ASN A 220 0.07 -14.79 -14.48
C ASN A 220 0.96 -14.35 -15.65
N ASP A 221 0.57 -13.31 -16.37
CA ASP A 221 1.28 -12.80 -17.55
C ASP A 221 2.31 -11.71 -17.21
N ASN A 222 2.31 -11.18 -15.99
CA ASN A 222 3.15 -10.05 -15.58
C ASN A 222 3.83 -10.30 -14.23
N ASP A 223 5.13 -9.98 -14.15
CA ASP A 223 5.89 -10.06 -12.90
C ASP A 223 5.65 -8.86 -11.98
N VAL A 224 5.11 -7.75 -12.49
CA VAL A 224 4.89 -6.49 -11.75
C VAL A 224 3.46 -6.06 -11.95
N THR A 225 2.73 -5.84 -10.86
CA THR A 225 1.33 -5.43 -10.89
C THR A 225 1.02 -4.19 -10.06
N THR A 226 1.99 -3.68 -9.29
CA THR A 226 1.81 -2.42 -8.54
C THR A 226 1.43 -1.25 -9.45
N GLY A 227 0.49 -0.40 -9.01
CA GLY A 227 0.06 0.77 -9.76
C GLY A 227 -0.85 0.48 -10.97
N HIS A 228 -1.30 -0.76 -11.17
CA HIS A 228 -2.19 -1.12 -12.29
C HIS A 228 -3.68 -1.09 -11.95
N TYR A 229 -4.04 -1.19 -10.67
CA TYR A 229 -5.43 -1.27 -10.21
C TYR A 229 -5.79 -0.09 -9.32
N THR A 230 -7.05 0.30 -9.37
CA THR A 230 -7.63 1.37 -8.57
C THR A 230 -8.35 0.82 -7.35
N LEU A 231 -8.70 1.69 -6.39
CA LEU A 231 -9.56 1.29 -5.28
C LEU A 231 -10.93 0.79 -5.73
N ALA A 232 -11.46 1.30 -6.85
CA ALA A 232 -12.69 0.75 -7.42
C ALA A 232 -12.50 -0.69 -7.93
N ASP A 233 -11.36 -1.00 -8.54
CA ASP A 233 -11.08 -2.36 -9.00
C ASP A 233 -10.95 -3.35 -7.82
N GLU A 234 -10.30 -2.95 -6.73
CA GLU A 234 -10.23 -3.77 -5.51
C GLU A 234 -11.63 -4.07 -4.93
N LEU A 235 -12.58 -3.14 -5.04
CA LEU A 235 -13.98 -3.37 -4.64
C LEU A 235 -14.74 -4.34 -5.56
N GLU A 236 -14.17 -4.71 -6.70
CA GLU A 236 -14.72 -5.71 -7.63
C GLU A 236 -14.14 -7.11 -7.40
N PHE A 237 -12.92 -7.26 -6.86
CA PHE A 237 -12.29 -8.59 -6.75
C PHE A 237 -11.62 -8.91 -5.41
N ASN A 238 -11.32 -7.94 -4.55
CA ASN A 238 -10.57 -8.19 -3.32
C ASN A 238 -11.50 -8.70 -2.21
N PRO A 239 -11.35 -9.95 -1.74
CA PRO A 239 -12.30 -10.51 -0.77
C PRO A 239 -12.26 -9.78 0.58
N PHE A 240 -11.13 -9.16 0.94
CA PHE A 240 -11.00 -8.38 2.18
C PHE A 240 -11.72 -7.03 2.10
N MET A 241 -11.93 -6.50 0.89
CA MET A 241 -12.76 -5.31 0.67
C MET A 241 -14.23 -5.66 0.37
N ARG A 242 -14.54 -6.95 0.25
CA ARG A 242 -15.84 -7.48 -0.17
C ARG A 242 -16.34 -8.54 0.81
N ILE A 243 -16.15 -8.33 2.11
CA ILE A 243 -16.50 -9.31 3.15
C ILE A 243 -18.02 -9.58 3.26
N ASP A 244 -18.87 -8.78 2.63
CA ASP A 244 -20.31 -9.04 2.49
C ASP A 244 -20.67 -9.81 1.20
N ASP A 245 -19.71 -10.08 0.31
CA ASP A 245 -19.94 -10.91 -0.87
C ASP A 245 -20.40 -12.31 -0.42
N PRO A 246 -21.53 -12.82 -0.94
CA PRO A 246 -22.02 -14.15 -0.62
C PRO A 246 -20.99 -15.27 -0.81
N ALA A 247 -20.09 -15.15 -1.79
CA ALA A 247 -19.00 -16.11 -2.02
C ALA A 247 -17.98 -16.08 -0.87
N VAL A 248 -17.62 -14.88 -0.39
CA VAL A 248 -16.73 -14.72 0.78
C VAL A 248 -17.40 -15.27 2.04
N ARG A 249 -18.68 -14.92 2.28
CA ARG A 249 -19.46 -15.42 3.43
C ARG A 249 -19.57 -16.94 3.43
N MET A 250 -19.85 -17.54 2.26
CA MET A 250 -19.89 -18.98 2.09
C MET A 250 -18.54 -19.64 2.36
N ALA A 251 -17.44 -19.06 1.84
CA ALA A 251 -16.09 -19.59 2.01
C ALA A 251 -15.63 -19.62 3.47
N VAL A 252 -15.94 -18.59 4.26
CA VAL A 252 -15.59 -18.55 5.69
C VAL A 252 -16.54 -19.39 6.58
N GLY A 253 -17.58 -19.99 5.99
CA GLY A 253 -18.56 -20.81 6.69
C GLY A 253 -19.76 -20.05 7.26
N ASP A 254 -19.89 -18.75 7.00
CA ASP A 254 -21.03 -17.90 7.39
C ASP A 254 -22.18 -18.01 6.38
N LYS A 255 -22.69 -19.23 6.18
CA LYS A 255 -23.70 -19.53 5.13
C LYS A 255 -25.01 -18.76 5.26
N SER A 256 -25.35 -18.33 6.49
CA SER A 256 -26.57 -17.58 6.78
C SER A 256 -26.33 -16.07 6.85
N SER A 257 -25.09 -15.59 6.59
CA SER A 257 -24.69 -14.18 6.66
C SER A 257 -25.06 -13.52 7.99
N THR A 258 -24.87 -14.23 9.11
CA THR A 258 -25.22 -13.73 10.45
C THR A 258 -24.02 -13.30 11.27
N TRP A 259 -22.80 -13.62 10.82
CA TRP A 259 -21.61 -13.23 11.56
C TRP A 259 -21.37 -11.73 11.44
N PRO A 260 -20.89 -11.10 12.52
CA PRO A 260 -20.45 -9.71 12.44
C PRO A 260 -19.21 -9.62 11.54
N ARG A 261 -18.99 -8.44 10.94
CA ARG A 261 -17.99 -8.22 9.89
C ARG A 261 -16.57 -8.55 10.36
N GLU A 262 -16.23 -8.20 11.59
CA GLU A 262 -14.92 -8.48 12.19
C GLU A 262 -14.61 -9.97 12.23
N LYS A 263 -15.61 -10.82 12.52
CA LYS A 263 -15.44 -12.27 12.55
C LYS A 263 -15.21 -12.84 11.16
N VAL A 264 -15.87 -12.29 10.14
CA VAL A 264 -15.64 -12.71 8.74
C VAL A 264 -14.24 -12.28 8.29
N MET A 265 -13.83 -11.06 8.62
CA MET A 265 -12.49 -10.57 8.33
C MET A 265 -11.40 -11.43 8.99
N ASP A 266 -11.53 -11.73 10.29
CA ASP A 266 -10.61 -12.62 11.01
C ASP A 266 -10.56 -14.01 10.35
N LYS A 267 -11.73 -14.60 10.06
CA LYS A 267 -11.76 -15.94 9.50
C LYS A 267 -11.15 -16.02 8.10
N LEU A 268 -11.46 -15.05 7.25
CA LEU A 268 -10.87 -14.93 5.91
C LEU A 268 -9.35 -14.78 6.00
N ARG A 269 -8.87 -13.99 6.97
CA ARG A 269 -7.45 -13.78 7.20
C ARG A 269 -6.74 -15.04 7.67
N GLU A 270 -7.31 -15.79 8.61
CA GLU A 270 -6.82 -17.09 9.09
C GLU A 270 -6.69 -18.10 7.94
N MET A 271 -7.71 -18.19 7.08
CA MET A 271 -7.69 -19.06 5.91
C MET A 271 -6.51 -18.73 5.00
N LYS A 272 -6.30 -17.45 4.68
CA LYS A 272 -5.18 -17.03 3.84
C LYS A 272 -3.81 -17.19 4.52
N ASN A 273 -3.75 -17.17 5.84
CA ASN A 273 -2.50 -17.40 6.58
C ASN A 273 -2.08 -18.88 6.58
N SER A 274 -3.01 -19.79 6.30
CA SER A 274 -2.80 -21.24 6.31
C SER A 274 -2.57 -21.83 4.91
N MET A 275 -2.49 -20.99 3.88
CA MET A 275 -2.08 -21.34 2.50
C MET A 275 -0.66 -20.85 2.24
#